data_AF-A0A537WRK2-F1
#
_entry.id   AF-A0A537WRK2-F1
#
_cell.length_a   1.000
_cell.length_b   1.000
_cell.length_c   1.000
_cell.angle_alpha   90.00
_cell.angle_beta   90.00
_cell.angle_gamma   90.00
#
_symmetry.space_group_name_H-M   'P 1'
#
loop_
_entity.id
_entity.type
_entity.pdbx_description
1 polymer ?
#
loop_
_entity_poly.entity_id
_entity_poly.type
_entity_poly.pdbx_seq_one_letter_code
_entity_poly.pdbx_strand_id
1 'polypeptide(L)'
;MAYGSPERLGDVPAYYADIRGGQPIRPELLDDLVQRYRLLGIEDGSPLNAITEQTRAALERELDVPVFTGMKHWTPRIADAAERAVAGGAQTVVGLVLAPHYSAMSIGGYRTQLAEALEGRAEIAFIDSWHDDAGFVEVLADRVRGTEAHVVFTAHSLPARVLETGDPYKDQLLETSQLVAERAGLRTWTFSFQSESDTGEPWLGPDILDHLEELHGRGVADVLVCPVGFVADHLEIRWDLDHEAREKARELGMHLDRIDMPNADRAFVQVLAGLVRRALSVPSGA
;
A
#
# COMPACT_ATOMS: atom_id res chain seq x y z
N MET A 1 7.30 -5.77 6.55
CA MET A 1 5.98 -5.81 7.22
C MET A 1 4.91 -5.42 6.21
N ALA A 2 3.75 -6.06 6.27
CA ALA A 2 2.65 -5.87 5.32
C ALA A 2 1.29 -5.86 6.06
N TYR A 3 0.23 -5.41 5.39
CA TYR A 3 -1.10 -5.39 6.01
C TYR A 3 -1.58 -6.82 6.32
N GLY A 4 -1.42 -7.70 5.34
CA GLY A 4 -1.88 -9.07 5.39
C GLY A 4 -3.35 -9.19 5.01
N SER A 5 -3.76 -10.35 4.51
CA SER A 5 -5.12 -10.62 4.03
C SER A 5 -5.48 -12.08 4.27
N PRO A 6 -6.76 -12.42 4.49
CA PRO A 6 -7.20 -13.79 4.71
C PRO A 6 -6.84 -14.69 3.53
N GLU A 7 -6.48 -15.94 3.81
CA GLU A 7 -6.12 -16.93 2.77
C GLU A 7 -7.34 -17.63 2.17
N ARG A 8 -8.47 -17.61 2.88
CA ARG A 8 -9.71 -18.26 2.46
C ARG A 8 -10.92 -17.42 2.85
N LEU A 9 -12.04 -17.58 2.14
CA LEU A 9 -13.29 -16.88 2.46
C LEU A 9 -13.77 -17.07 3.91
N GLY A 10 -13.62 -18.27 4.46
CA GLY A 10 -14.02 -18.57 5.83
C GLY A 10 -13.27 -17.77 6.90
N ASP A 11 -12.13 -17.20 6.53
CA ASP A 11 -11.26 -16.43 7.42
C ASP A 11 -11.59 -14.92 7.42
N VAL A 12 -12.39 -14.44 6.45
CA VAL A 12 -12.78 -13.03 6.27
C VAL A 12 -13.46 -12.44 7.52
N PRO A 13 -14.39 -13.11 8.21
CA PRO A 13 -15.04 -12.52 9.39
C PRO A 13 -14.07 -12.21 10.52
N ALA A 14 -13.12 -13.11 10.79
CA ALA A 14 -12.11 -12.93 11.84
C ALA A 14 -11.11 -11.82 11.47
N TYR A 15 -10.67 -11.80 10.21
CA TYR A 15 -9.82 -10.74 9.67
C TYR A 15 -10.49 -9.35 9.77
N TYR A 16 -11.76 -9.25 9.36
CA TYR A 16 -12.45 -7.97 9.34
C TYR A 16 -12.71 -7.44 10.76
N ALA A 17 -12.97 -8.33 11.72
CA ALA A 17 -13.09 -7.96 13.14
C ALA A 17 -11.77 -7.41 13.72
N ASP A 18 -10.63 -7.97 13.30
CA ASP A 18 -9.29 -7.50 13.70
C ASP A 18 -8.99 -6.11 13.15
N ILE A 19 -9.27 -5.86 11.85
CA ILE A 19 -9.11 -4.54 11.23
C ILE A 19 -9.91 -3.47 11.96
N ARG A 20 -11.14 -3.79 12.36
CA ARG A 20 -12.04 -2.85 13.04
C ARG A 20 -11.75 -2.70 14.52
N GLY A 21 -10.69 -3.30 15.05
CA GLY A 21 -10.34 -3.22 16.47
C GLY A 21 -11.46 -3.74 17.37
N GLY A 22 -12.16 -4.80 16.94
CA GLY A 22 -13.25 -5.42 17.70
C GLY A 22 -14.59 -4.68 17.65
N GLN A 23 -14.71 -3.59 16.88
CA GLN A 23 -16.00 -2.92 16.69
C GLN A 23 -16.98 -3.83 15.94
N PRO A 24 -18.29 -3.84 16.29
CA PRO A 24 -19.29 -4.65 15.61
C PRO A 24 -19.32 -4.38 14.10
N ILE A 25 -19.47 -5.46 13.32
CA ILE A 25 -19.63 -5.42 11.87
C ILE A 25 -21.10 -5.60 11.55
N ARG A 26 -21.66 -4.67 10.77
CA ARG A 26 -22.99 -4.86 10.17
C ARG A 26 -22.92 -6.06 9.20
N PRO A 27 -23.83 -7.04 9.28
CA PRO A 27 -23.81 -8.21 8.40
C PRO A 27 -23.68 -7.86 6.92
N GLU A 28 -24.32 -6.77 6.50
CA GLU A 28 -24.33 -6.31 5.11
C GLU A 28 -22.92 -5.91 4.62
N LEU A 29 -22.08 -5.33 5.49
CA LEU A 29 -20.70 -4.96 5.15
C LEU A 29 -19.79 -6.19 5.06
N LEU A 30 -20.05 -7.21 5.89
CA LEU A 30 -19.31 -8.46 5.81
C LEU A 30 -19.69 -9.23 4.54
N ASP A 31 -20.98 -9.28 4.23
CA ASP A 31 -21.49 -9.93 3.02
C ASP A 31 -20.94 -9.26 1.77
N ASP A 32 -20.92 -7.92 1.73
CA ASP A 32 -20.30 -7.15 0.65
C ASP A 32 -18.82 -7.52 0.49
N LEU A 33 -18.03 -7.46 1.56
CA LEU A 33 -16.62 -7.83 1.52
C LEU A 33 -16.42 -9.26 0.98
N VAL A 34 -17.18 -10.23 1.48
CA VAL A 34 -17.14 -11.62 1.00
C VAL A 34 -17.46 -11.70 -0.49
N GLN A 35 -18.47 -10.98 -0.99
CA GLN A 35 -18.80 -10.95 -2.41
C GLN A 35 -17.67 -10.40 -3.27
N ARG A 36 -16.93 -9.38 -2.80
CA ARG A 36 -15.76 -8.87 -3.52
C ARG A 36 -14.69 -9.94 -3.72
N TYR A 37 -14.40 -10.74 -2.69
CA TYR A 37 -13.47 -11.87 -2.81
C TYR A 37 -13.96 -12.90 -3.85
N ARG A 38 -15.26 -13.21 -3.87
CA ARG A 38 -15.85 -14.14 -4.84
C ARG A 38 -15.73 -13.64 -6.27
N LEU A 39 -16.17 -12.39 -6.51
CA LEU A 39 -16.17 -11.78 -7.84
C LEU A 39 -14.76 -11.65 -8.42
N LEU A 40 -13.76 -11.43 -7.57
CA LEU A 40 -12.36 -11.36 -7.98
C LEU A 40 -11.66 -12.73 -8.08
N GLY A 41 -12.36 -13.81 -7.73
CA GLY A 41 -11.84 -15.19 -7.81
C GLY A 41 -10.67 -15.46 -6.88
N ILE A 42 -10.64 -14.80 -5.71
CA ILE A 42 -9.56 -14.95 -4.71
C ILE A 42 -10.06 -15.64 -3.44
N GLU A 43 -10.94 -16.62 -3.61
CA GLU A 43 -11.62 -17.32 -2.51
C GLU A 43 -10.70 -18.26 -1.73
N ASP A 44 -9.67 -18.77 -2.41
CA ASP A 44 -8.71 -19.78 -1.92
C ASP A 44 -7.26 -19.28 -1.92
N GLY A 45 -7.05 -17.96 -1.91
CA GLY A 45 -5.72 -17.40 -1.76
C GLY A 45 -5.69 -15.88 -1.71
N SER A 46 -4.63 -15.33 -1.14
CA SER A 46 -4.38 -13.89 -1.06
C SER A 46 -3.25 -13.50 -2.02
N PRO A 47 -3.53 -12.76 -3.11
CA PRO A 47 -2.49 -12.19 -3.96
C PRO A 47 -1.48 -11.37 -3.14
N LEU A 48 -1.98 -10.58 -2.19
CA LEU A 48 -1.15 -9.75 -1.32
C LEU A 48 -0.14 -10.57 -0.51
N ASN A 49 -0.58 -11.68 0.09
CA ASN A 49 0.30 -12.53 0.90
C ASN A 49 1.34 -13.23 0.02
N ALA A 50 0.91 -13.74 -1.15
CA ALA A 50 1.80 -14.39 -2.10
C ALA A 50 2.88 -13.42 -2.61
N ILE A 51 2.50 -12.20 -3.00
CA ILE A 51 3.41 -11.14 -3.42
C ILE A 51 4.34 -10.76 -2.26
N THR A 52 3.82 -10.61 -1.05
CA THR A 52 4.63 -10.30 0.15
C THR A 52 5.72 -11.35 0.38
N GLU A 53 5.39 -12.63 0.30
CA GLU A 53 6.37 -13.71 0.47
C GLU A 53 7.38 -13.80 -0.69
N GLN A 54 6.94 -13.51 -1.92
CA GLN A 54 7.85 -13.41 -3.06
C GLN A 54 8.84 -12.24 -2.87
N THR A 55 8.36 -11.07 -2.47
CA THR A 55 9.18 -9.90 -2.16
C THR A 55 10.13 -10.18 -0.99
N ARG A 56 9.65 -10.83 0.09
CA ARG A 56 10.49 -11.27 1.23
C ARG A 56 11.62 -12.19 0.76
N ALA A 57 11.30 -13.24 0.01
CA ALA A 57 12.28 -14.20 -0.49
C ALA A 57 13.29 -13.56 -1.46
N ALA A 58 12.86 -12.59 -2.26
CA ALA A 58 13.74 -11.85 -3.16
C ALA A 58 14.66 -10.90 -2.41
N LEU A 59 14.13 -10.19 -1.42
CA LEU A 59 14.87 -9.27 -0.58
C LEU A 59 15.92 -9.99 0.28
N GLU A 60 15.59 -11.16 0.83
CA GLU A 60 16.52 -12.02 1.57
C GLU A 60 17.74 -12.40 0.72
N ARG A 61 17.49 -12.83 -0.52
CA ARG A 61 18.56 -13.18 -1.47
C ARG A 61 19.40 -11.97 -1.88
N GLU A 62 18.78 -10.80 -2.01
CA GLU A 62 19.46 -9.56 -2.41
C GLU A 62 20.32 -8.98 -1.27
N LEU A 63 19.89 -9.14 -0.02
CA LEU A 63 20.60 -8.61 1.15
C LEU A 63 21.63 -9.57 1.75
N ASP A 64 21.48 -10.88 1.55
CA ASP A 64 22.25 -11.92 2.24
C ASP A 64 22.13 -11.82 3.78
N VAL A 65 20.93 -11.46 4.26
CA VAL A 65 20.57 -11.43 5.69
C VAL A 65 19.17 -12.03 5.87
N PRO A 66 18.84 -12.62 7.04
CA PRO A 66 17.50 -13.17 7.28
C PRO A 66 16.41 -12.10 7.13
N VAL A 67 15.36 -12.42 6.36
CA VAL A 67 14.20 -11.53 6.19
C VAL A 67 12.92 -12.27 6.58
N PHE A 68 12.17 -11.67 7.52
CA PHE A 68 10.92 -12.22 8.02
C PHE A 68 9.73 -11.39 7.56
N THR A 69 8.65 -12.07 7.16
CA THR A 69 7.35 -11.43 7.00
C THR A 69 6.69 -11.30 8.36
N GLY A 70 6.19 -10.10 8.65
CA GLY A 70 5.32 -9.82 9.79
C GLY A 70 4.14 -8.99 9.31
N MET A 71 2.93 -9.48 9.51
CA MET A 71 1.69 -8.86 9.06
C MET A 71 0.94 -8.19 10.21
N LYS A 72 0.35 -7.02 9.95
CA LYS A 72 -0.38 -6.23 10.96
C LYS A 72 -1.71 -6.88 11.33
N HIS A 73 -2.44 -7.37 10.32
CA HIS A 73 -3.80 -7.90 10.44
C HIS A 73 -3.92 -9.39 10.05
N TRP A 74 -2.81 -10.06 9.77
CA TRP A 74 -2.81 -11.46 9.36
C TRP A 74 -1.58 -12.22 9.88
N THR A 75 -1.47 -13.51 9.55
CA THR A 75 -0.35 -14.36 9.95
C THR A 75 0.66 -14.56 8.81
N PRO A 76 1.97 -14.70 9.10
CA PRO A 76 2.61 -14.56 10.43
C PRO A 76 2.51 -13.12 10.96
N ARG A 77 2.21 -12.95 12.25
CA ARG A 77 2.06 -11.62 12.86
C ARG A 77 3.42 -10.95 13.04
N ILE A 78 3.44 -9.63 13.19
CA ILE A 78 4.68 -8.88 13.49
C ILE A 78 5.37 -9.44 14.74
N ALA A 79 4.60 -9.83 15.76
CA ALA A 79 5.13 -10.46 16.97
C ALA A 79 5.85 -11.78 16.69
N ASP A 80 5.29 -12.65 15.85
CA ASP A 80 5.91 -13.93 15.48
C ASP A 80 7.23 -13.71 14.73
N ALA A 81 7.26 -12.73 13.83
CA ALA A 81 8.44 -12.36 13.07
C ALA A 81 9.56 -11.80 13.98
N ALA A 82 9.20 -10.92 14.90
CA ALA A 82 10.11 -10.34 15.88
C ALA A 82 10.72 -11.42 16.80
N GLU A 83 9.90 -12.34 17.30
CA GLU A 83 10.38 -13.45 18.14
C GLU A 83 11.37 -14.34 17.38
N ARG A 84 11.07 -14.68 16.12
CA ARG A 84 11.99 -15.45 15.27
C ARG A 84 13.31 -14.73 15.03
N ALA A 85 13.28 -13.40 14.83
CA ALA A 85 14.49 -12.61 14.66
C ALA A 85 15.36 -12.62 15.93
N VAL A 86 14.77 -12.39 17.11
CA VAL A 86 15.47 -12.40 18.40
C VAL A 86 16.00 -13.80 18.73
N ALA A 87 15.20 -14.85 18.53
CA ALA A 87 15.65 -16.24 18.71
C ALA A 87 16.78 -16.63 17.75
N GLY A 88 16.87 -15.98 16.59
CA GLY A 88 17.97 -16.08 15.64
C GLY A 88 19.23 -15.29 16.03
N GLY A 89 19.22 -14.59 17.17
CA GLY A 89 20.36 -13.82 17.67
C GLY A 89 20.47 -12.39 17.11
N ALA A 90 19.42 -11.86 16.49
CA ALA A 90 19.43 -10.50 15.97
C ALA A 90 19.59 -9.47 17.11
N GLN A 91 20.63 -8.64 17.03
CA GLN A 91 20.85 -7.52 17.95
C GLN A 91 20.19 -6.23 17.47
N THR A 92 20.04 -6.09 16.15
CA THR A 92 19.35 -4.99 15.47
C THR A 92 18.32 -5.57 14.51
N VAL A 93 17.11 -5.01 14.53
CA VAL A 93 15.99 -5.39 13.65
C VAL A 93 15.60 -4.17 12.83
N VAL A 94 15.65 -4.33 11.50
CA VAL A 94 15.20 -3.28 10.58
C VAL A 94 13.70 -3.38 10.36
N GLY A 95 12.98 -2.33 10.73
CA GLY A 95 11.56 -2.21 10.48
C GLY A 95 11.29 -1.61 9.09
N LEU A 96 10.96 -2.45 8.11
CA LEU A 96 10.55 -2.01 6.77
C LEU A 96 9.06 -2.30 6.56
N VAL A 97 8.24 -1.28 6.34
CA VAL A 97 6.83 -1.42 5.95
C VAL A 97 6.73 -1.36 4.42
N LEU A 98 5.95 -2.27 3.81
CA LEU A 98 5.64 -2.25 2.37
C LEU A 98 4.57 -1.18 2.05
N ALA A 99 4.78 0.03 2.56
CA ALA A 99 4.02 1.25 2.30
C ALA A 99 5.03 2.42 2.31
N PRO A 100 5.06 3.31 1.29
CA PRO A 100 6.07 4.37 1.21
C PRO A 100 5.74 5.59 2.08
N HIS A 101 4.46 5.90 2.19
CA HIS A 101 3.92 7.13 2.76
C HIS A 101 3.60 6.94 4.24
N TYR A 102 4.17 7.80 5.08
CA TYR A 102 3.90 7.76 6.51
C TYR A 102 2.47 8.23 6.81
N SER A 103 1.83 7.49 7.70
CA SER A 103 0.70 7.96 8.48
C SER A 103 0.77 7.32 9.87
N ALA A 104 0.34 8.04 10.89
CA ALA A 104 0.16 7.48 12.23
C ALA A 104 -0.84 6.30 12.24
N MET A 105 -1.85 6.34 11.36
CA MET A 105 -2.85 5.28 11.21
C MET A 105 -2.30 4.03 10.47
N SER A 106 -1.26 4.22 9.66
CA SER A 106 -0.60 3.15 8.91
C SER A 106 0.74 2.78 9.56
N ILE A 107 1.86 3.31 9.04
CA ILE A 107 3.24 3.02 9.44
C ILE A 107 3.45 3.18 10.95
N GLY A 108 2.83 4.18 11.57
CA GLY A 108 2.87 4.36 13.03
C GLY A 108 2.42 3.12 13.80
N GLY A 109 1.33 2.48 13.38
CA GLY A 109 0.83 1.25 13.99
C GLY A 109 1.78 0.04 13.81
N TYR A 110 2.46 -0.07 12.66
CA TYR A 110 3.48 -1.11 12.46
C TYR A 110 4.67 -0.91 13.40
N ARG A 111 5.13 0.34 13.54
CA ARG A 111 6.22 0.71 14.44
C ARG A 111 5.89 0.35 15.89
N THR A 112 4.68 0.69 16.35
CA THR A 112 4.21 0.35 17.70
C THR A 112 4.20 -1.16 17.90
N GLN A 113 3.58 -1.94 17.01
CA GLN A 113 3.54 -3.40 17.15
C GLN A 113 4.94 -4.04 17.15
N LEU A 114 5.88 -3.53 16.34
CA LEU A 114 7.25 -4.03 16.33
C LEU A 114 7.99 -3.69 17.62
N ALA A 115 7.85 -2.46 18.12
CA ALA A 115 8.46 -2.04 19.38
C ALA A 115 7.92 -2.83 20.58
N GLU A 116 6.61 -3.02 20.65
CA GLU A 116 5.95 -3.86 21.65
C GLU A 116 6.41 -5.31 21.54
N ALA A 117 6.50 -5.88 20.34
CA ALA A 117 6.95 -7.25 20.17
C ALA A 117 8.41 -7.48 20.58
N LEU A 118 9.29 -6.49 20.37
CA LEU A 118 10.70 -6.61 20.72
C LEU A 118 10.97 -6.37 22.20
N GLU A 119 10.16 -5.55 22.89
CA GLU A 119 10.32 -5.23 24.32
C GLU A 119 11.76 -4.80 24.69
N GLY A 120 12.47 -4.11 23.78
CA GLY A 120 13.86 -3.70 23.98
C GLY A 120 14.91 -4.82 23.90
N ARG A 121 14.51 -6.05 23.52
CA ARG A 121 15.42 -7.20 23.34
C ARG A 121 16.37 -7.06 22.14
N ALA A 122 16.04 -6.18 21.20
CA ALA A 122 16.87 -5.79 20.08
C ALA A 122 16.68 -4.29 19.78
N GLU A 123 17.69 -3.69 19.18
CA GLU A 123 17.63 -2.33 18.65
C GLU A 123 16.74 -2.26 17.40
N ILE A 124 16.00 -1.16 17.23
CA ILE A 124 15.11 -0.97 16.10
C ILE A 124 15.66 0.11 15.17
N ALA A 125 16.07 -0.29 13.97
CA ALA A 125 16.36 0.60 12.85
C ALA A 125 15.11 0.71 11.97
N PHE A 126 14.16 1.58 12.34
CA PHE A 126 12.88 1.70 11.64
C PHE A 126 12.98 2.66 10.44
N ILE A 127 12.41 2.27 9.31
CA ILE A 127 12.29 3.10 8.11
C ILE A 127 10.90 3.74 8.14
N ASP A 128 10.83 4.98 8.60
CA ASP A 128 9.55 5.68 8.84
C ASP A 128 8.87 6.13 7.54
N SER A 129 9.61 6.44 6.47
CA SER A 129 9.06 6.74 5.15
C SER A 129 10.13 6.56 4.08
N TRP A 130 9.70 6.33 2.84
CA TRP A 130 10.56 6.20 1.66
C TRP A 130 9.84 6.61 0.36
N HIS A 131 8.81 7.46 0.49
CA HIS A 131 7.94 7.88 -0.61
C HIS A 131 8.66 8.69 -1.72
N ASP A 132 9.77 9.33 -1.38
CA ASP A 132 10.62 10.17 -2.24
C ASP A 132 11.89 9.45 -2.70
N ASP A 133 12.06 8.16 -2.39
CA ASP A 133 13.24 7.40 -2.84
C ASP A 133 13.34 7.43 -4.37
N ALA A 134 14.48 7.90 -4.87
CA ALA A 134 14.69 8.11 -6.30
C ALA A 134 14.54 6.83 -7.14
N GLY A 135 14.79 5.66 -6.54
CA GLY A 135 14.59 4.37 -7.18
C GLY A 135 13.11 3.98 -7.20
N PHE A 136 12.36 4.20 -6.12
CA PHE A 136 10.91 4.01 -6.11
C PHE A 136 10.21 4.92 -7.13
N VAL A 137 10.58 6.20 -7.16
CA VAL A 137 10.08 7.16 -8.15
C VAL A 137 10.35 6.67 -9.58
N GLU A 138 11.55 6.15 -9.85
CA GLU A 138 11.87 5.63 -11.19
C GLU A 138 11.05 4.38 -11.54
N VAL A 139 10.88 3.45 -10.60
CA VAL A 139 10.07 2.25 -10.78
C VAL A 139 8.64 2.61 -11.22
N LEU A 140 8.05 3.66 -10.64
CA LEU A 140 6.73 4.14 -11.05
C LEU A 140 6.78 4.97 -12.34
N ALA A 141 7.78 5.85 -12.49
CA ALA A 141 7.93 6.68 -13.68
C ALA A 141 8.04 5.85 -14.95
N ASP A 142 8.78 4.73 -14.91
CA ASP A 142 8.93 3.84 -16.07
C ASP A 142 7.61 3.19 -16.51
N ARG A 143 6.64 3.04 -15.60
CA ARG A 143 5.32 2.46 -15.91
C ARG A 143 4.38 3.43 -16.59
N VAL A 144 4.63 4.74 -16.47
CA VAL A 144 3.80 5.79 -17.08
C VAL A 144 4.54 6.54 -18.20
N ARG A 145 5.84 6.27 -18.39
CA ARG A 145 6.69 6.97 -19.37
C ARG A 145 6.16 6.81 -20.79
N GLY A 146 6.04 7.93 -21.49
CA GLY A 146 5.59 7.94 -22.89
C GLY A 146 4.10 7.73 -23.10
N THR A 147 3.30 7.64 -22.02
CA THR A 147 1.84 7.68 -22.16
C THR A 147 1.38 9.06 -22.60
N GLU A 148 0.36 9.12 -23.47
CA GLU A 148 -0.36 10.35 -23.81
C GLU A 148 -1.72 10.43 -23.08
N ALA A 149 -2.09 9.38 -22.33
CA ALA A 149 -3.30 9.36 -21.50
C ALA A 149 -3.15 10.33 -20.32
N HIS A 150 -4.28 10.82 -19.79
CA HIS A 150 -4.28 11.60 -18.56
C HIS A 150 -3.97 10.67 -17.37
N VAL A 151 -2.88 10.93 -16.66
CA VAL A 151 -2.49 10.08 -15.54
C VAL A 151 -3.25 10.48 -14.27
N VAL A 152 -3.90 9.53 -13.62
CA VAL A 152 -4.52 9.74 -12.31
C VAL A 152 -3.72 8.96 -11.27
N PHE A 153 -2.99 9.68 -10.42
CA PHE A 153 -2.33 9.07 -9.27
C PHE A 153 -3.35 8.78 -8.18
N THR A 154 -3.29 7.59 -7.57
CA THR A 154 -4.24 7.19 -6.54
C THR A 154 -3.60 6.62 -5.28
N ALA A 155 -4.33 6.73 -4.17
CA ALA A 155 -4.01 6.09 -2.90
C ALA A 155 -5.26 5.82 -2.08
N HIS A 156 -5.17 4.94 -1.09
CA HIS A 156 -6.23 4.73 -0.12
C HIS A 156 -6.56 6.06 0.59
N SER A 157 -7.85 6.36 0.75
CA SER A 157 -8.29 7.52 1.51
C SER A 157 -8.05 7.31 3.01
N LEU A 158 -7.93 8.39 3.78
CA LEU A 158 -7.96 8.31 5.24
C LEU A 158 -9.07 9.22 5.76
N PRO A 159 -9.58 8.98 6.98
CA PRO A 159 -10.45 9.93 7.64
C PRO A 159 -9.81 11.33 7.71
N ALA A 160 -10.53 12.38 7.32
CA ALA A 160 -9.98 13.73 7.12
C ALA A 160 -9.38 14.34 8.40
N ARG A 161 -9.75 13.83 9.59
CA ARG A 161 -9.15 14.20 10.88
C ARG A 161 -7.64 14.01 10.97
N VAL A 162 -7.03 13.18 10.11
CA VAL A 162 -5.55 13.06 10.05
C VAL A 162 -4.87 14.39 9.73
N LEU A 163 -5.57 15.31 9.06
CA LEU A 163 -5.08 16.67 8.80
C LEU A 163 -4.97 17.51 10.07
N GLU A 164 -5.85 17.29 11.06
CA GLU A 164 -5.84 18.01 12.34
C GLU A 164 -4.61 17.64 13.18
N THR A 165 -4.10 16.42 13.00
CA THR A 165 -2.90 15.92 13.69
C THR A 165 -1.60 16.26 12.97
N GLY A 166 -1.66 16.94 11.81
CA GLY A 166 -0.49 17.23 10.98
C GLY A 166 0.13 15.97 10.37
N ASP A 167 -0.69 14.95 10.08
CA ASP A 167 -0.22 13.72 9.44
C ASP A 167 0.28 14.03 8.01
N PRO A 168 1.53 13.65 7.65
CA PRO A 168 2.14 14.04 6.38
C PRO A 168 1.64 13.24 5.18
N TYR A 169 0.77 12.25 5.38
CA TYR A 169 0.36 11.28 4.35
C TYR A 169 -0.05 11.92 3.02
N LYS A 170 -0.95 12.90 3.06
CA LYS A 170 -1.44 13.58 1.86
C LYS A 170 -0.33 14.34 1.14
N ASP A 171 0.52 15.04 1.87
CA ASP A 171 1.59 15.85 1.28
C ASP A 171 2.65 14.94 0.63
N GLN A 172 3.00 13.84 1.29
CA GLN A 172 3.92 12.84 0.73
C GLN A 172 3.37 12.16 -0.52
N LEU A 173 2.05 11.89 -0.57
CA LEU A 173 1.41 11.31 -1.75
C LEU A 173 1.47 12.26 -2.95
N LEU A 174 1.21 13.55 -2.72
CA LEU A 174 1.30 14.59 -3.74
C LEU A 174 2.74 14.78 -4.19
N GLU A 175 3.71 14.73 -3.27
CA GLU A 175 5.14 14.81 -3.59
C GLU A 175 5.60 13.62 -4.45
N THR A 176 5.27 12.38 -4.08
CA THR A 176 5.56 11.21 -4.92
C THR A 176 4.94 11.36 -6.32
N SER A 177 3.68 11.80 -6.39
CA SER A 177 2.97 11.99 -7.65
C SER A 177 3.67 13.02 -8.54
N GLN A 178 4.09 14.15 -7.96
CA GLN A 178 4.85 15.18 -8.64
C GLN A 178 6.21 14.67 -9.13
N LEU A 179 6.98 13.99 -8.27
CA LEU A 179 8.29 13.44 -8.61
C LEU A 179 8.20 12.40 -9.74
N VAL A 180 7.19 11.54 -9.72
CA VAL A 180 6.92 10.55 -10.78
C VAL A 180 6.54 11.26 -12.08
N ALA A 181 5.66 12.27 -12.02
CA ALA A 181 5.25 13.03 -13.20
C ALA A 181 6.42 13.75 -13.86
N GLU A 182 7.26 14.43 -13.06
CA GLU A 182 8.47 15.11 -13.53
C GLU A 182 9.46 14.12 -14.13
N ARG A 183 9.73 13.00 -13.45
CA ARG A 183 10.67 11.97 -13.91
C ARG A 183 10.23 11.30 -15.21
N ALA A 184 8.93 11.06 -15.38
CA ALA A 184 8.36 10.46 -16.58
C ALA A 184 8.13 11.46 -17.73
N GLY A 185 8.17 12.77 -17.45
CA GLY A 185 7.86 13.82 -18.41
C GLY A 185 6.37 13.91 -18.75
N LEU A 186 5.49 13.64 -17.77
CA LEU A 186 4.05 13.70 -17.96
C LEU A 186 3.58 15.13 -18.21
N ARG A 187 2.70 15.32 -19.19
CA ARG A 187 2.10 16.62 -19.52
C ARG A 187 0.84 16.92 -18.72
N THR A 188 0.06 15.89 -18.44
CA THR A 188 -1.24 15.99 -17.77
C THR A 188 -1.35 14.90 -16.71
N TRP A 189 -1.65 15.32 -15.48
CA TRP A 189 -1.94 14.41 -14.39
C TRP A 189 -2.81 15.07 -13.33
N THR A 190 -3.44 14.25 -12.52
CA THR A 190 -4.21 14.64 -11.32
C THR A 190 -4.04 13.61 -10.23
N PHE A 191 -4.55 13.90 -9.03
CA PHE A 191 -4.55 12.98 -7.90
C PHE A 191 -5.99 12.74 -7.41
N SER A 192 -6.33 11.50 -7.07
CA SER A 192 -7.57 11.16 -6.37
C SER A 192 -7.33 10.07 -5.33
N PHE A 193 -8.26 9.92 -4.40
CA PHE A 193 -8.27 8.82 -3.44
C PHE A 193 -9.20 7.70 -3.90
N GLN A 194 -9.08 6.55 -3.25
CA GLN A 194 -9.97 5.39 -3.41
C GLN A 194 -10.22 4.77 -2.03
N SER A 195 -11.10 3.78 -1.95
CA SER A 195 -11.33 2.98 -0.74
C SER A 195 -11.85 3.79 0.47
N GLU A 196 -12.62 4.86 0.23
CA GLU A 196 -13.37 5.52 1.31
C GLU A 196 -14.31 4.51 2.00
N SER A 197 -14.29 4.46 3.34
CA SER A 197 -15.22 3.63 4.09
C SER A 197 -16.44 4.41 4.55
N ASP A 198 -17.61 3.79 4.47
CA ASP A 198 -18.89 4.30 5.02
C ASP A 198 -18.88 4.28 6.56
N THR A 199 -18.18 5.25 7.16
CA THR A 199 -18.07 5.45 8.62
C THR A 199 -18.86 6.67 9.11
N GLY A 200 -19.39 7.49 8.20
CA GLY A 200 -20.14 8.70 8.51
C GLY A 200 -19.28 9.91 8.93
N GLU A 201 -17.96 9.77 8.96
CA GLU A 201 -17.02 10.89 9.06
C GLU A 201 -16.47 11.24 7.67
N PRO A 202 -16.03 12.49 7.42
CA PRO A 202 -15.45 12.86 6.13
C PRO A 202 -14.09 12.19 5.91
N TRP A 203 -13.82 11.80 4.67
CA TRP A 203 -12.54 11.23 4.23
C TRP A 203 -11.80 12.18 3.29
N LEU A 204 -10.52 11.88 3.02
CA LEU A 204 -9.72 12.63 2.06
C LEU A 204 -10.24 12.40 0.64
N GLY A 205 -10.53 13.48 -0.08
CA GLY A 205 -10.99 13.47 -1.47
C GLY A 205 -10.06 14.23 -2.43
N PRO A 206 -10.38 14.21 -3.74
CA PRO A 206 -11.60 13.64 -4.33
C PRO A 206 -11.56 12.11 -4.45
N ASP A 207 -12.71 11.44 -4.46
CA ASP A 207 -12.83 10.02 -4.79
C ASP A 207 -12.59 9.78 -6.30
N ILE A 208 -12.03 8.62 -6.66
CA ILE A 208 -11.70 8.26 -8.05
C ILE A 208 -12.94 8.23 -8.94
N LEU A 209 -14.10 7.78 -8.46
CA LEU A 209 -15.31 7.69 -9.29
C LEU A 209 -15.85 9.09 -9.62
N ASP A 210 -15.92 9.97 -8.63
CA ASP A 210 -16.29 11.38 -8.81
C ASP A 210 -15.29 12.10 -9.72
N HIS A 211 -13.99 11.80 -9.54
CA HIS A 211 -12.92 12.41 -10.33
C HIS A 211 -12.99 12.00 -11.81
N LEU A 212 -13.38 10.77 -12.12
CA LEU A 212 -13.61 10.34 -13.51
C LEU A 212 -14.75 11.12 -14.17
N GLU A 213 -15.82 11.43 -13.44
CA GLU A 213 -16.90 12.29 -13.95
C GLU A 213 -16.42 13.72 -14.24
N GLU A 214 -15.56 14.28 -13.38
CA GLU A 214 -14.92 15.59 -13.63
C GLU A 214 -14.07 15.55 -14.91
N LEU A 215 -13.20 14.54 -15.04
CA LEU A 215 -12.33 14.38 -16.21
C LEU A 215 -13.14 14.19 -17.49
N HIS A 216 -14.22 13.41 -17.46
CA HIS A 216 -15.16 13.29 -18.58
C HIS A 216 -15.76 14.65 -18.97
N GLY A 217 -16.22 15.43 -17.98
CA GLY A 217 -16.75 16.78 -18.21
C GLY A 217 -15.74 17.75 -18.83
N ARG A 218 -14.44 17.48 -18.65
CA ARG A 218 -13.32 18.21 -19.27
C ARG A 218 -12.90 17.66 -20.64
N GLY A 219 -13.57 16.63 -21.14
CA GLY A 219 -13.31 16.02 -22.43
C GLY A 219 -12.13 15.04 -22.45
N VAL A 220 -11.70 14.54 -21.28
CA VAL A 220 -10.67 13.49 -21.21
C VAL A 220 -11.29 12.16 -21.65
N ALA A 221 -10.67 11.49 -22.62
CA ALA A 221 -11.13 10.20 -23.14
C ALA A 221 -10.29 9.02 -22.63
N ASP A 222 -8.98 9.21 -22.45
CA ASP A 222 -8.03 8.16 -22.08
C ASP A 222 -7.40 8.46 -20.71
N VAL A 223 -7.55 7.53 -19.77
CA VAL A 223 -7.02 7.63 -18.40
C VAL A 223 -6.10 6.45 -18.11
N LEU A 224 -4.94 6.76 -17.53
CA LEU A 224 -4.04 5.75 -16.96
C LEU A 224 -3.94 5.97 -15.45
N VAL A 225 -4.41 5.00 -14.66
CA VAL A 225 -4.34 5.04 -13.20
C VAL A 225 -2.97 4.55 -12.73
N CYS A 226 -2.34 5.32 -11.83
CA CYS A 226 -1.07 5.01 -11.21
C CYS A 226 -1.22 5.00 -9.67
N PRO A 227 -1.46 3.84 -9.03
CA PRO A 227 -1.71 3.75 -7.59
C PRO A 227 -0.43 3.93 -6.77
N VAL A 228 0.02 5.18 -6.59
CA VAL A 228 1.26 5.53 -5.87
C VAL A 228 1.22 5.13 -4.39
N GLY A 229 0.03 5.05 -3.78
CA GLY A 229 -0.13 4.70 -2.37
C GLY A 229 0.10 3.22 -2.04
N PHE A 230 0.32 2.37 -3.05
CA PHE A 230 0.47 0.93 -2.89
C PHE A 230 1.63 0.38 -3.71
N VAL A 231 2.13 -0.79 -3.32
CA VAL A 231 3.24 -1.48 -4.02
C VAL A 231 2.91 -2.89 -4.46
N ALA A 232 1.73 -3.42 -4.14
CA ALA A 232 1.34 -4.78 -4.46
C ALA A 232 -0.12 -4.85 -4.90
N ASP A 233 -0.43 -5.75 -5.82
CA ASP A 233 -1.82 -6.10 -6.13
C ASP A 233 -2.49 -6.75 -4.91
N HIS A 234 -3.69 -6.29 -4.60
CA HIS A 234 -4.52 -6.77 -3.50
C HIS A 234 -5.99 -6.47 -3.80
N LEU A 235 -6.86 -6.83 -2.85
CA LEU A 235 -8.31 -6.72 -3.01
C LEU A 235 -8.75 -5.31 -3.45
N GLU A 236 -8.35 -4.26 -2.73
CA GLU A 236 -8.82 -2.89 -2.95
C GLU A 236 -8.38 -2.37 -4.33
N ILE A 237 -7.14 -2.58 -4.74
CA ILE A 237 -6.70 -2.23 -6.09
C ILE A 237 -7.54 -2.94 -7.16
N ARG A 238 -7.78 -4.25 -6.99
CA ARG A 238 -8.53 -5.03 -7.98
C ARG A 238 -10.03 -4.73 -7.98
N TRP A 239 -10.58 -4.34 -6.84
CA TRP A 239 -11.98 -3.96 -6.72
C TRP A 239 -12.19 -2.52 -7.17
N ASP A 240 -11.57 -1.56 -6.51
CA ASP A 240 -11.85 -0.14 -6.72
C ASP A 240 -11.42 0.31 -8.11
N LEU A 241 -10.29 -0.20 -8.63
CA LEU A 241 -9.75 0.25 -9.91
C LEU A 241 -10.09 -0.70 -11.06
N ASP A 242 -9.80 -2.00 -10.90
CA ASP A 242 -9.98 -2.96 -11.98
C ASP A 242 -11.46 -3.38 -12.16
N HIS A 243 -12.34 -3.06 -11.21
CA HIS A 243 -13.79 -3.27 -11.30
C HIS A 243 -14.55 -1.93 -11.30
N GLU A 244 -14.65 -1.22 -10.17
CA GLU A 244 -15.54 -0.04 -10.04
C GLU A 244 -15.15 1.12 -10.95
N ALA A 245 -13.89 1.56 -10.93
CA ALA A 245 -13.43 2.66 -11.78
C ALA A 245 -13.48 2.32 -13.27
N ARG A 246 -13.17 1.06 -13.65
CA ARG A 246 -13.34 0.57 -15.03
C ARG A 246 -14.79 0.56 -15.47
N GLU A 247 -15.72 0.16 -14.60
CA GLU A 247 -17.15 0.21 -14.89
C GLU A 247 -17.63 1.65 -15.08
N LYS A 248 -17.25 2.56 -14.17
CA LYS A 248 -17.56 3.99 -14.29
C LYS A 248 -16.99 4.60 -15.57
N ALA A 249 -15.73 4.32 -15.90
CA ALA A 249 -15.12 4.80 -17.14
C ALA A 249 -15.88 4.31 -18.38
N ARG A 250 -16.30 3.03 -18.39
CA ARG A 250 -17.13 2.48 -19.48
C ARG A 250 -18.49 3.17 -19.59
N GLU A 251 -19.15 3.48 -18.48
CA GLU A 251 -20.41 4.25 -18.47
C GLU A 251 -20.24 5.66 -19.08
N LEU A 252 -19.10 6.29 -18.79
CA LEU A 252 -18.73 7.61 -19.32
C LEU A 252 -18.16 7.56 -20.75
N GLY A 253 -17.99 6.37 -21.33
CA GLY A 253 -17.37 6.20 -22.66
C GLY A 253 -15.87 6.54 -22.69
N MET A 254 -15.19 6.43 -21.55
CA MET A 254 -13.74 6.62 -21.41
C MET A 254 -12.99 5.29 -21.49
N HIS A 255 -11.74 5.34 -21.93
CA HIS A 255 -10.78 4.27 -21.77
C HIS A 255 -10.05 4.44 -20.44
N LEU A 256 -10.02 3.39 -19.63
CA LEU A 256 -9.29 3.37 -18.37
C LEU A 256 -8.45 2.10 -18.25
N ASP A 257 -7.14 2.31 -18.13
CA ASP A 257 -6.17 1.29 -17.76
C ASP A 257 -5.44 1.69 -16.48
N ARG A 258 -4.71 0.72 -15.92
CA ARG A 258 -3.88 0.90 -14.73
C ARG A 258 -2.50 0.33 -15.00
N ILE A 259 -1.48 0.93 -14.42
CA ILE A 259 -0.13 0.35 -14.42
C ILE A 259 -0.11 -1.02 -13.72
N ASP A 260 0.79 -1.91 -14.15
CA ASP A 260 1.14 -3.07 -13.32
C ASP A 260 1.73 -2.59 -11.99
N MET A 261 1.39 -3.21 -10.85
CA MET A 261 1.99 -2.82 -9.57
C MET A 261 3.48 -3.20 -9.49
N PRO A 262 4.28 -2.58 -8.60
CA PRO A 262 5.64 -3.01 -8.31
C PRO A 262 5.74 -4.50 -7.95
N ASN A 263 4.80 -5.03 -7.17
CA ASN A 263 4.76 -6.42 -6.73
C ASN A 263 6.12 -6.91 -6.21
N ALA A 264 6.59 -8.07 -6.66
CA ALA A 264 7.93 -8.59 -6.38
C ALA A 264 8.92 -8.32 -7.53
N ASP A 265 8.70 -7.25 -8.31
CA ASP A 265 9.58 -6.87 -9.40
C ASP A 265 11.03 -6.67 -8.92
N ARG A 266 11.98 -7.08 -9.75
CA ARG A 266 13.40 -7.05 -9.41
C ARG A 266 13.89 -5.63 -9.13
N ALA A 267 13.51 -4.64 -9.93
CA ALA A 267 13.93 -3.26 -9.72
C ALA A 267 13.37 -2.72 -8.40
N PHE A 268 12.13 -3.05 -8.07
CA PHE A 268 11.53 -2.68 -6.79
C PHE A 268 12.22 -3.35 -5.60
N VAL A 269 12.55 -4.65 -5.68
CA VAL A 269 13.30 -5.34 -4.62
C VAL A 269 14.67 -4.69 -4.37
N GLN A 270 15.33 -4.21 -5.42
CA GLN A 270 16.61 -3.49 -5.29
C GLN A 270 16.46 -2.17 -4.55
N VAL A 271 15.34 -1.45 -4.73
CA VAL A 271 15.00 -0.25 -3.95
C VAL A 271 14.87 -0.59 -2.47
N LEU A 272 14.08 -1.62 -2.15
CA LEU A 272 13.91 -2.09 -0.77
C LEU A 272 15.24 -2.51 -0.13
N ALA A 273 16.10 -3.18 -0.87
CA ALA A 273 17.43 -3.55 -0.40
C ALA A 273 18.32 -2.32 -0.15
N GLY A 274 18.26 -1.31 -1.02
CA GLY A 274 18.94 -0.03 -0.83
C GLY A 274 18.49 0.68 0.46
N LEU A 275 17.19 0.70 0.72
CA LEU A 275 16.60 1.26 1.94
C LEU A 275 17.12 0.56 3.19
N VAL A 276 17.11 -0.78 3.21
CA VAL A 276 17.59 -1.57 4.35
C VAL A 276 19.09 -1.38 4.58
N ARG A 277 19.90 -1.37 3.51
CA ARG A 277 21.36 -1.12 3.63
C ARG A 277 21.65 0.26 4.21
N ARG A 278 20.89 1.29 3.82
CA ARG A 278 21.01 2.64 4.42
C ARG A 278 20.63 2.64 5.89
N ALA A 279 19.51 2.00 6.26
CA ALA A 279 19.08 1.89 7.66
C ALA A 279 20.12 1.19 8.55
N LEU A 280 20.81 0.16 8.03
CA LEU A 280 21.89 -0.54 8.74
C LEU A 280 23.20 0.26 8.82
N SER A 281 23.41 1.23 7.92
CA SER A 281 24.65 2.03 7.85
C SER A 281 24.65 3.24 8.78
N VAL A 282 23.48 3.67 9.25
CA VAL A 282 23.35 4.79 10.20
C VAL A 282 23.47 4.21 11.61
N PRO A 283 24.48 4.63 12.40
CA PRO A 283 24.53 4.26 13.81
C PRO A 283 23.28 4.79 14.49
N SER A 284 22.58 3.93 15.20
CA SER A 284 21.37 4.21 15.96
C SER A 284 21.66 5.27 17.05
N GLY A 285 21.50 6.55 16.71
CA GLY A 285 21.77 7.65 17.64
C GLY A 285 22.07 9.02 17.03
N ALA A 286 21.65 9.28 15.78
CA ALA A 286 21.69 10.63 15.19
C ALA A 286 20.33 11.32 15.34
#